data_AF-A0A6A0GRC9-F1
#
_entry.id   AF-A0A6A0GRC9-F1
#
_cell.length_a   1.000
_cell.length_b   1.000
_cell.length_c   1.000
_cell.angle_alpha   90.00
_cell.angle_beta   90.00
_cell.angle_gamma   90.00
#
_symmetry.space_group_name_H-M   'P 1'
#
loop_
_entity.id
_entity.type
_entity.pdbx_description
1 polymer ?
#
loop_
_entity_poly.entity_id
_entity_poly.type
_entity_poly.pdbx_seq_one_letter_code
_entity_poly.pdbx_strand_id
1 'polypeptide(L)'
;MAVSQGTTVPELVTSGSGLAFVVYAEAVTNMPVPPLWAFLFFFMLITLGLDSQFTMVETLSTAVFDQWPVLRSRKVLVVSLMSLVLFLCGLTMVLQGGLYMFELFNFYSAGISVIVMALIEVSLISYVYGELRLGTELYGRNSTLLQI
;
A
#
# COMPACT_ATOMS: atom_id res chain seq x y z
N MET A 1 24.09 11.31 12.53
CA MET A 1 23.05 12.33 12.79
C MET A 1 22.70 12.42 14.28
N ALA A 2 22.23 11.36 14.93
CA ALA A 2 22.00 11.38 16.39
C ALA A 2 23.23 11.79 17.24
N VAL A 3 24.44 11.47 16.77
CA VAL A 3 25.70 11.83 17.46
C VAL A 3 26.22 13.22 17.04
N SER A 4 25.77 13.78 15.91
CA SER A 4 26.30 15.03 15.34
C SER A 4 25.41 16.26 15.56
N GLN A 5 24.12 16.08 15.84
CA GLN A 5 23.15 17.17 16.07
C GLN A 5 22.73 17.34 17.53
N GLY A 6 23.22 16.52 18.46
CA GLY A 6 22.89 16.64 19.90
C GLY A 6 21.42 16.39 20.24
N THR A 7 20.61 15.92 19.28
CA THR A 7 19.20 15.60 19.45
C THR A 7 19.02 14.11 19.73
N THR A 8 18.05 13.77 20.58
CA THR A 8 17.74 12.38 20.88
C THR A 8 16.92 11.76 19.74
N VAL A 9 17.26 10.53 19.33
CA VAL A 9 16.54 9.74 18.30
C VAL A 9 15.01 9.76 18.43
N PRO A 10 14.39 9.79 19.64
CA PRO A 10 12.94 9.78 19.79
C PRO A 10 12.21 10.99 19.19
N GLU A 11 12.82 12.18 19.18
CA GLU A 11 12.15 13.43 18.74
C GLU A 11 11.91 13.46 17.22
N LEU A 12 12.80 12.81 16.46
CA LEU A 12 12.68 12.65 15.01
C LEU A 12 11.61 11.64 14.59
N VAL A 13 11.22 10.74 15.50
CA VAL A 13 10.19 9.71 15.28
C VAL A 13 8.80 10.24 15.65
N THR A 14 8.70 11.30 16.46
CA THR A 14 7.41 11.83 16.94
C THR A 14 6.73 12.78 15.95
N SER A 15 7.48 13.35 15.01
CA SER A 15 6.90 14.17 13.94
C SER A 15 6.64 13.26 12.74
N GLY A 16 5.47 13.38 12.11
CA GLY A 16 4.90 12.40 11.16
C GLY A 16 5.76 11.97 9.96
N SER A 17 5.17 11.18 9.06
CA SER A 17 5.87 10.58 7.91
C SER A 17 6.65 11.59 7.05
N GLY A 18 6.21 12.86 7.00
CA GLY A 18 6.91 13.95 6.33
C GLY A 18 8.27 14.32 6.94
N LEU A 19 8.42 14.26 8.27
CA LEU A 19 9.70 14.56 8.93
C LEU A 19 10.73 13.46 8.67
N ALA A 20 10.30 12.20 8.63
CA ALA A 20 11.19 11.07 8.32
C ALA A 20 11.84 11.19 6.92
N PHE A 21 11.11 11.68 5.91
CA PHE A 21 11.67 11.93 4.59
C PHE A 21 12.71 13.06 4.58
N VAL A 22 12.49 14.13 5.36
CA VAL A 22 13.44 15.24 5.48
C VAL A 22 14.72 14.78 6.17
N VAL A 23 14.59 14.07 7.29
CA VAL A 23 15.74 13.51 8.04
C VAL A 23 16.53 12.53 7.18
N TYR A 24 15.85 11.70 6.38
CA TYR A 24 16.53 10.76 5.50
C TYR A 24 17.26 11.48 4.35
N ALA A 25 16.63 12.46 3.70
CA ALA A 25 17.29 13.25 2.67
C ALA A 25 18.53 13.97 3.21
N GLU A 26 18.44 14.51 4.42
CA GLU A 26 19.56 15.14 5.12
C GLU A 26 20.67 14.11 5.44
N ALA A 27 20.32 12.89 5.87
CA ALA A 27 21.29 11.81 6.09
C ALA A 27 22.06 11.43 4.82
N VAL A 28 21.37 11.35 3.68
CA VAL A 28 21.95 11.02 2.38
C VAL A 28 22.94 12.09 1.91
N THR A 29 22.70 13.37 2.22
CA THR A 29 23.63 14.45 1.86
C THR A 29 24.97 14.38 2.60
N ASN A 30 25.03 13.68 3.73
CA ASN A 30 26.25 13.49 4.52
C ASN A 30 27.09 12.28 4.07
N MET A 31 26.64 11.51 3.08
CA MET A 31 27.37 10.35 2.55
C MET A 31 28.38 10.75 1.46
N PRO A 32 29.48 10.00 1.27
CA PRO A 32 30.41 10.26 0.17
C PRO A 32 29.69 10.05 -1.18
N VAL A 33 29.85 11.00 -2.11
CA VAL A 33 29.10 11.07 -3.38
C VAL A 33 27.57 11.25 -3.19
N PRO A 34 27.11 12.35 -2.56
CA PRO A 34 25.69 12.61 -2.29
C PRO A 34 24.70 12.45 -3.45
N PRO A 35 25.01 12.91 -4.70
CA PRO A 35 24.01 12.85 -5.78
C PRO A 35 23.65 11.43 -6.22
N LEU A 36 24.59 10.48 -6.10
CA LEU A 36 24.33 9.08 -6.43
C LEU A 36 23.37 8.44 -5.42
N TRP A 37 23.60 8.66 -4.13
CA TRP A 37 22.76 8.12 -3.06
C TRP A 37 21.37 8.75 -3.04
N ALA A 38 21.25 10.05 -3.33
CA ALA A 38 19.96 10.71 -3.44
C ALA A 38 19.13 10.13 -4.59
N PHE A 39 19.73 9.92 -5.76
CA PHE A 39 19.04 9.30 -6.90
C PHE A 39 18.54 7.89 -6.57
N LEU A 40 19.41 7.04 -6.01
CA LEU A 40 19.04 5.66 -5.65
C LEU A 40 17.90 5.61 -4.62
N PHE A 41 17.92 6.51 -3.64
CA PHE A 41 16.88 6.58 -2.63
C PHE A 41 15.51 6.99 -3.20
N PHE A 42 15.46 8.09 -3.96
CA PHE A 42 14.20 8.50 -4.56
C PHE A 42 13.70 7.51 -5.62
N PHE A 43 14.60 6.89 -6.38
CA PHE A 43 14.24 5.84 -7.33
C PHE A 43 13.63 4.61 -6.61
N MET A 44 14.20 4.21 -5.48
CA MET A 44 13.63 3.17 -4.63
C MET A 44 12.22 3.54 -4.15
N LEU A 45 12.02 4.76 -3.62
CA LEU A 45 10.71 5.22 -3.14
C LEU A 45 9.66 5.24 -4.25
N ILE A 46 10.03 5.71 -5.45
CA ILE A 46 9.16 5.71 -6.62
C ILE A 46 8.78 4.27 -6.99
N THR A 47 9.75 3.35 -7.03
CA THR A 47 9.50 1.94 -7.39
C THR A 47 8.58 1.26 -6.37
N LEU A 48 8.80 1.49 -5.07
CA LEU A 48 7.94 0.96 -4.00
C LEU A 48 6.50 1.50 -4.09
N GLY A 49 6.36 2.79 -4.38
CA GLY A 49 5.05 3.41 -4.59
C GLY A 49 4.35 2.85 -5.83
N LEU A 50 5.06 2.71 -6.94
CA LEU A 50 4.51 2.20 -8.20
C LEU A 50 4.02 0.76 -8.10
N ASP A 51 4.80 -0.13 -7.47
CA ASP A 51 4.44 -1.53 -7.28
C ASP A 51 3.12 -1.68 -6.48
N SER A 52 3.00 -0.91 -5.40
CA SER A 52 1.80 -0.89 -4.57
C SER A 52 0.57 -0.35 -5.35
N GLN A 53 0.76 0.68 -6.18
CA GLN A 53 -0.32 1.26 -6.98
C GLN A 53 -0.80 0.31 -8.07
N PHE A 54 0.10 -0.43 -8.72
CA PHE A 54 -0.30 -1.44 -9.71
C PHE A 54 -1.13 -2.54 -9.07
N THR A 55 -0.68 -3.06 -7.92
CA THR A 55 -1.41 -4.08 -7.16
C THR A 55 -2.81 -3.59 -6.76
N MET A 56 -2.93 -2.33 -6.32
CA MET A 56 -4.22 -1.73 -5.94
C MET A 56 -5.19 -1.66 -7.13
N VAL A 57 -4.75 -1.11 -8.26
CA VAL A 57 -5.62 -0.98 -9.45
C VAL A 57 -5.98 -2.36 -10.02
N GLU A 58 -5.04 -3.30 -10.03
CA GLU A 58 -5.28 -4.67 -10.45
C GLU A 58 -6.33 -5.36 -9.57
N THR A 59 -6.19 -5.27 -8.25
CA THR A 59 -7.13 -5.87 -7.28
C THR A 59 -8.54 -5.27 -7.44
N LEU A 60 -8.65 -3.94 -7.52
CA LEU A 60 -9.93 -3.27 -7.70
C LEU A 60 -10.58 -3.64 -9.04
N SER A 61 -9.80 -3.64 -10.12
CA SER A 61 -10.34 -3.99 -11.44
C SER A 61 -10.80 -5.46 -11.50
N THR A 62 -10.05 -6.37 -10.87
CA THR A 62 -10.39 -7.79 -10.80
C THR A 62 -11.69 -8.00 -10.02
N ALA A 63 -11.84 -7.37 -8.85
CA ALA A 63 -13.08 -7.43 -8.07
C ALA A 63 -14.30 -6.94 -8.86
N VAL A 64 -14.13 -5.88 -9.67
CA VAL A 64 -15.21 -5.37 -10.55
C VAL A 64 -15.56 -6.38 -11.65
N PHE A 65 -14.56 -7.03 -12.27
CA PHE A 65 -14.81 -8.03 -13.32
C PHE A 65 -15.40 -9.33 -12.78
N ASP A 66 -15.10 -9.70 -11.53
CA ASP A 66 -15.70 -10.87 -10.87
C ASP A 66 -17.18 -10.67 -10.58
N GLN A 67 -17.59 -9.45 -10.22
CA GLN A 67 -19.01 -9.12 -10.01
C GLN A 67 -19.78 -8.94 -11.33
N TRP A 68 -19.17 -8.32 -12.35
CA TRP A 68 -19.80 -8.07 -13.64
C TRP A 68 -18.96 -8.59 -14.82
N PRO A 69 -19.14 -9.87 -15.21
CA PRO A 69 -18.34 -10.48 -16.28
C PRO A 69 -18.57 -9.83 -17.66
N VAL A 70 -19.70 -9.16 -17.86
CA VAL A 70 -20.05 -8.43 -19.12
C VAL A 70 -19.07 -7.28 -19.40
N LEU A 71 -18.48 -6.67 -18.36
CA LEU A 71 -17.54 -5.56 -18.50
C LEU A 71 -16.15 -6.01 -19.02
N ARG A 72 -15.87 -7.32 -19.05
CA ARG A 72 -14.58 -7.87 -19.51
C ARG A 72 -14.27 -7.53 -20.97
N SER A 73 -15.29 -7.37 -21.82
CA SER A 73 -15.12 -6.95 -23.22
C SER A 73 -14.55 -5.52 -23.37
N ARG A 74 -14.73 -4.66 -22.37
CA ARG A 74 -14.25 -3.26 -22.36
C ARG A 74 -13.23 -3.02 -21.24
N LYS A 75 -12.37 -4.01 -20.96
CA LYS A 75 -11.39 -3.97 -19.86
C LYS A 75 -10.59 -2.66 -19.82
N VAL A 76 -10.05 -2.22 -20.95
CA VAL A 76 -9.24 -1.00 -21.05
C VAL A 76 -10.01 0.24 -20.62
N LEU A 77 -11.28 0.36 -21.05
CA LEU A 77 -12.12 1.51 -20.70
C LEU A 77 -12.44 1.53 -19.21
N VAL A 78 -12.80 0.39 -18.63
CA VAL A 78 -13.13 0.28 -17.19
C VAL A 78 -11.92 0.64 -16.34
N VAL A 79 -10.74 0.09 -16.65
CA VAL A 79 -9.51 0.39 -15.92
C VAL A 79 -9.13 1.86 -16.06
N SER A 80 -9.24 2.45 -17.27
CA SER A 80 -8.93 3.87 -17.50
C SER A 80 -9.88 4.82 -16.75
N LEU A 81 -11.16 4.46 -16.64
CA LEU A 81 -12.14 5.24 -15.89
C LEU A 81 -11.84 5.16 -14.39
N MET A 82 -11.55 3.96 -13.88
CA MET A 82 -11.20 3.75 -12.48
C MET A 82 -9.92 4.49 -12.11
N SER A 83 -8.87 4.42 -12.94
CA SER A 83 -7.63 5.15 -12.69
C SER A 83 -7.83 6.67 -12.74
N LEU A 84 -8.69 7.17 -13.63
CA LEU A 84 -9.05 8.59 -13.68
C LEU A 84 -9.76 9.04 -12.39
N VAL A 85 -10.71 8.25 -11.88
CA VAL A 85 -11.41 8.55 -10.63
C VAL A 85 -10.42 8.55 -9.45
N LEU A 86 -9.54 7.55 -9.36
CA LEU A 86 -8.50 7.47 -8.33
C LEU A 86 -7.52 8.66 -8.42
N PHE A 87 -7.17 9.08 -9.63
CA PHE A 87 -6.32 10.26 -9.85
C PHE A 87 -6.99 11.55 -9.37
N LEU A 88 -8.28 11.75 -9.65
CA LEU A 88 -9.04 12.91 -9.16
C LEU A 88 -9.13 12.93 -7.63
N CYS A 89 -9.35 11.76 -7.00
CA CYS A 89 -9.30 11.64 -5.54
C CYS A 89 -7.90 11.96 -5.01
N GLY A 90 -6.85 11.40 -5.61
CA GLY A 90 -5.46 11.66 -5.23
C GLY A 90 -5.06 13.13 -5.39
N LEU A 91 -5.65 13.85 -6.36
CA LEU A 91 -5.37 15.27 -6.58
C LEU A 91 -5.69 16.11 -5.33
N THR A 92 -6.76 15.78 -4.61
CA THR A 92 -7.12 16.47 -3.35
C THR A 92 -6.03 16.41 -2.29
N MET A 93 -5.18 15.37 -2.33
CA MET A 93 -4.08 15.14 -1.38
C MET A 93 -2.78 15.87 -1.78
N VAL A 94 -2.72 16.47 -2.97
CA VAL A 94 -1.53 17.21 -3.46
C VAL A 94 -1.68 18.73 -3.28
N LEU A 95 -2.86 19.23 -2.90
CA LEU A 95 -3.08 20.65 -2.63
C LEU A 95 -2.31 21.13 -1.37
N GLN A 96 -2.24 22.45 -1.14
CA GLN A 96 -1.50 23.05 0.00
C GLN A 96 -1.89 22.50 1.39
N GLY A 97 -3.11 22.00 1.56
CA GLY A 97 -3.58 21.33 2.79
C GLY A 97 -3.59 19.79 2.71
N GLY A 98 -3.02 19.23 1.65
CA GLY A 98 -3.11 17.80 1.33
C GLY A 98 -2.44 16.89 2.34
N LEU A 99 -1.39 17.36 3.02
CA LEU A 99 -0.70 16.59 4.07
C LEU A 99 -1.61 16.31 5.28
N TYR A 100 -2.49 17.25 5.64
CA TYR A 100 -3.50 17.04 6.68
C TYR A 100 -4.55 16.01 6.27
N MET A 101 -5.03 16.09 5.01
CA MET A 101 -5.95 15.09 4.45
C MET A 101 -5.31 13.70 4.38
N PHE A 102 -4.02 13.64 4.04
CA PHE A 102 -3.24 12.42 4.00
C PHE A 102 -3.09 11.79 5.38
N GLU A 103 -2.72 12.57 6.40
CA GLU A 103 -2.60 12.06 7.77
C GLU A 103 -3.93 11.57 8.33
N LEU A 104 -5.03 12.30 8.07
CA LEU A 104 -6.37 11.89 8.47
C LEU A 104 -6.75 10.56 7.82
N PHE A 105 -6.54 10.43 6.51
CA PHE A 105 -6.85 9.19 5.78
C PHE A 105 -5.97 8.03 6.25
N ASN A 106 -4.68 8.26 6.49
CA ASN A 106 -3.77 7.23 6.95
C ASN A 106 -4.18 6.69 8.34
N PHE A 107 -4.53 7.58 9.27
CA PHE A 107 -4.90 7.18 10.62
C PHE A 107 -6.26 6.45 10.68
N TYR A 108 -7.28 7.02 10.03
CA TYR A 108 -8.64 6.49 10.12
C TYR A 108 -8.97 5.41 9.09
N SER A 109 -8.48 5.54 7.85
CA SER A 109 -8.75 4.56 6.78
C SER A 109 -7.76 3.40 6.85
N ALA A 110 -6.46 3.63 6.66
CA ALA A 110 -5.51 2.52 6.54
C ALA A 110 -5.21 1.82 7.88
N GLY A 111 -5.19 2.56 9.00
CA GLY A 111 -4.87 2.00 10.31
C GLY A 111 -5.99 1.14 10.91
N ILE A 112 -7.06 1.79 11.36
CA ILE A 112 -8.11 1.11 12.16
C ILE A 112 -8.97 0.19 11.30
N SER A 113 -9.36 0.62 10.09
CA SER A 113 -10.32 -0.15 9.29
C SER A 113 -9.76 -1.49 8.81
N VAL A 114 -8.48 -1.54 8.41
CA VAL A 114 -7.84 -2.77 7.91
C VAL A 114 -7.72 -3.81 9.03
N ILE A 115 -7.39 -3.39 10.24
CA ILE A 115 -7.31 -4.30 11.41
C ILE A 115 -8.69 -4.90 11.70
N VAL A 116 -9.74 -4.07 11.72
CA VAL A 116 -11.10 -4.56 11.96
C VAL A 116 -11.57 -5.50 10.84
N MET A 117 -11.30 -5.17 9.58
CA MET A 117 -11.60 -6.04 8.44
C MET A 117 -10.88 -7.39 8.55
N ALA A 118 -9.58 -7.39 8.86
CA ALA A 118 -8.81 -8.62 9.04
C ALA A 118 -9.34 -9.49 10.19
N LEU A 119 -9.75 -8.89 11.31
CA LEU A 119 -10.35 -9.63 12.43
C LEU A 119 -11.68 -10.28 12.05
N ILE A 120 -12.52 -9.57 11.29
CA ILE A 120 -13.79 -10.10 10.80
C ILE A 120 -13.55 -11.23 9.79
N GLU A 121 -12.64 -11.06 8.83
CA GLU A 121 -12.29 -12.10 7.85
C GLU A 121 -11.81 -13.39 8.53
N VAL A 122 -10.88 -13.28 9.48
CA VAL A 122 -10.38 -14.45 10.23
C VAL A 122 -11.51 -15.11 11.02
N SER A 123 -12.35 -14.32 11.69
CA SER A 123 -13.49 -14.84 12.46
C SER A 123 -14.50 -15.57 11.57
N LEU A 124 -14.83 -15.00 10.40
CA LEU A 124 -15.75 -15.63 9.44
C LEU A 124 -15.19 -16.95 8.91
N ILE A 125 -13.90 -17.00 8.58
CA ILE A 125 -13.27 -18.23 8.10
C ILE A 125 -13.26 -19.31 9.20
N SER A 126 -12.85 -18.95 10.42
CA SER A 126 -12.78 -19.90 11.53
C SER A 126 -14.14 -20.44 11.96
N TYR A 127 -15.18 -19.60 12.07
CA TYR A 127 -16.48 -20.00 12.61
C TYR A 127 -17.51 -20.39 11.55
N VAL A 128 -17.55 -19.73 10.39
CA VAL A 128 -18.61 -19.94 9.38
C VAL A 128 -18.18 -20.90 8.28
N TYR A 129 -16.96 -20.75 7.76
CA TYR A 129 -16.44 -21.65 6.70
C TYR A 129 -16.00 -23.00 7.27
N GLY A 130 -15.43 -22.98 8.48
CA GLY A 130 -15.02 -24.16 9.24
C GLY A 130 -13.64 -24.67 8.81
N GLU A 131 -12.75 -24.85 9.78
CA GLU A 131 -11.34 -25.23 9.57
C GLU A 131 -11.19 -26.55 8.77
N LEU A 132 -12.12 -27.50 8.96
CA LEU A 132 -12.10 -28.79 8.27
C LEU A 132 -12.33 -28.67 6.75
N ARG A 133 -13.20 -27.75 6.32
CA ARG A 133 -13.49 -27.55 4.89
C ARG A 133 -12.30 -26.91 4.17
N LEU A 134 -11.67 -25.95 4.83
CA LEU A 134 -10.49 -25.26 4.30
C LEU A 134 -9.27 -26.18 4.22
N GLY A 135 -9.05 -27.05 5.22
CA GLY A 135 -8.00 -28.07 5.17
C GLY A 135 -8.20 -29.09 4.04
N THR A 136 -9.44 -29.46 3.74
CA THR A 136 -9.76 -30.39 2.65
C THR A 136 -9.52 -29.78 1.26
N GLU A 137 -9.85 -28.50 1.07
CA GLU A 137 -9.58 -27.77 -0.18
C GLU A 137 -8.09 -27.54 -0.41
N LEU A 138 -7.33 -27.19 0.63
CA LEU A 138 -5.88 -27.04 0.54
C LEU A 138 -5.19 -28.37 0.22
N TYR A 139 -5.64 -29.47 0.83
CA TYR A 139 -5.10 -30.81 0.54
C TYR A 139 -5.45 -31.26 -0.89
N GLY A 140 -6.69 -31.03 -1.33
CA GLY A 140 -7.15 -31.34 -2.69
C GLY A 140 -6.44 -30.52 -3.78
N ARG A 141 -6.09 -29.27 -3.51
CA ARG A 141 -5.32 -28.42 -4.44
C ARG A 141 -3.83 -28.82 -4.49
N ASN A 142 -3.26 -29.27 -3.37
CA ASN A 142 -1.87 -29.72 -3.32
C ASN A 142 -1.67 -31.07 -4.04
N SER A 143 -2.65 -31.98 -3.98
CA SER A 143 -2.60 -33.25 -4.70
C SER A 143 -2.77 -33.12 -6.21
N THR A 144 -3.48 -32.09 -6.70
CA THR A 144 -3.59 -31.79 -8.14
C THR A 144 -2.32 -31.17 -8.73
N LEU A 145 -1.52 -30.45 -7.93
CA LEU A 145 -0.23 -29.88 -8.37
C LEU A 145 0.90 -30.92 -8.45
N LEU A 146 0.78 -32.07 -7.78
CA LEU A 146 1.75 -33.18 -7.84
C LEU A 146 1.52 -34.16 -9.00
N GLN A 147 0.46 -33.97 -9.80
CA GLN A 147 0.15 -34.79 -10.99
C GLN A 147 0.45 -34.10 -12.32
N ILE A 148 1.12 -32.94 -12.30
CA ILE A 148 1.66 -32.22 -13.46
C ILE A 148 3.17 -32.22 -13.36
#